data_AF-A0A952THH4-F1
#
_entry.id   AF-A0A952THH4-F1
#
_cell.length_a   1.000
_cell.length_b   1.000
_cell.length_c   1.000
_cell.angle_alpha   90.00
_cell.angle_beta   90.00
_cell.angle_gamma   90.00
#
_symmetry.space_group_name_H-M   'P 1'
#
loop_
_entity.id
_entity.type
_entity.pdbx_description
1 polymer ?
#
loop_
_entity_poly.entity_id
_entity_poly.type
_entity_poly.pdbx_seq_one_letter_code
_entity_poly.pdbx_strand_id
1 'polypeptide(L)'
;MKKPSLKIHVAAGLLTLLTVNVASAAPASNEAPSLPEAVETLREQVDKLNAQNTRSCPADYRRQLPSSGPLRISIFYGYENFGDRTFDLVNSQAMARVLQEKCQGPAQVCGFKISRKTATQTQLTKTVGGQAVTINLYASSLTSFDNQNMNPDDKFWEQRKRSQAIKAHFYQELQASDVVFYGGHSRLGGGPSFEGQTLAQIGFNYLFKLPLRPVLEAVSARPTKLKVLGLFSCSSNKYYRTEFERANPNLSLIVSHDEIESGEAEQMTIGALNSLLARKCAPEVKASLVSEQVPEHDVMEFIRK
;
A
#
# COMPACT_ATOMS: atom_id res chain seq x y z
N MET A 1 -11.98 -5.81 68.66
CA MET A 1 -11.69 -5.16 67.36
C MET A 1 -11.88 -6.21 66.25
N LYS A 2 -12.95 -6.11 65.45
CA LYS A 2 -13.26 -7.04 64.34
C LYS A 2 -12.61 -6.51 63.05
N LYS A 3 -11.76 -7.31 62.41
CA LYS A 3 -11.20 -7.03 61.07
C LYS A 3 -12.27 -7.28 60.00
N PRO A 4 -12.46 -6.39 59.01
CA PRO A 4 -13.35 -6.66 57.89
C PRO A 4 -12.67 -7.60 56.90
N SER A 5 -13.40 -8.64 56.48
CA SER A 5 -13.01 -9.57 55.42
C SER A 5 -13.40 -8.96 54.07
N LEU A 6 -12.39 -8.65 53.25
CA LEU A 6 -12.55 -8.16 51.89
C LEU A 6 -12.83 -9.36 50.97
N LYS A 7 -14.07 -9.50 50.48
CA LYS A 7 -14.44 -10.49 49.47
C LYS A 7 -14.12 -9.94 48.09
N ILE A 8 -13.09 -10.47 47.44
CA ILE A 8 -12.76 -10.19 46.05
C ILE A 8 -13.62 -11.11 45.18
N HIS A 9 -14.57 -10.54 44.44
CA HIS A 9 -15.31 -11.26 43.41
C HIS A 9 -14.49 -11.26 42.12
N VAL A 10 -13.87 -12.40 41.82
CA VAL A 10 -13.26 -12.67 40.52
C VAL A 10 -14.39 -13.02 39.55
N ALA A 11 -14.79 -12.05 38.72
CA ALA A 11 -15.69 -12.30 37.62
C ALA A 11 -14.95 -13.11 36.55
N ALA A 12 -15.28 -14.40 36.43
CA ALA A 12 -14.84 -15.24 35.33
C ALA A 12 -15.51 -14.75 34.04
N GLY A 13 -14.83 -13.84 33.33
CA GLY A 13 -15.23 -13.42 31.99
C GLY A 13 -15.07 -14.58 31.02
N LEU A 14 -16.20 -15.10 30.54
CA LEU A 14 -16.28 -16.14 29.53
C LEU A 14 -15.63 -15.62 28.24
N LEU A 15 -14.43 -16.10 27.93
CA LEU A 15 -13.71 -15.76 26.70
C LEU A 15 -14.39 -16.47 25.53
N THR A 16 -15.33 -15.81 24.86
CA THR A 16 -15.96 -16.33 23.65
C THR A 16 -14.90 -16.42 22.55
N LEU A 17 -14.42 -17.63 22.29
CA LEU A 17 -13.61 -17.96 21.12
C LEU A 17 -14.43 -17.65 19.86
N LEU A 18 -14.14 -16.52 19.22
CA LEU A 18 -14.62 -16.20 17.88
C LEU A 18 -14.02 -17.23 16.92
N THR A 19 -14.80 -18.24 16.55
CA THR A 19 -14.49 -19.14 15.44
C THR A 19 -14.67 -18.36 14.15
N VAL A 20 -13.57 -17.85 13.61
CA VAL A 20 -13.55 -17.19 12.30
C VAL A 20 -13.68 -18.29 11.26
N ASN A 21 -14.82 -18.37 10.57
CA ASN A 21 -14.97 -19.22 9.39
C ASN A 21 -14.07 -18.64 8.29
N VAL A 22 -12.92 -19.28 8.08
CA VAL A 22 -12.04 -18.98 6.94
C VAL A 22 -12.66 -19.68 5.74
N ALA A 23 -13.33 -18.92 4.87
CA ALA A 23 -13.77 -19.45 3.59
C ALA A 23 -12.53 -19.90 2.80
N SER A 24 -12.56 -21.12 2.28
CA SER A 24 -11.47 -21.72 1.53
C SER A 24 -11.39 -21.07 0.14
N ALA A 25 -10.54 -20.06 -0.01
CA ALA A 25 -10.12 -19.57 -1.32
C ALA A 25 -9.43 -20.72 -2.10
N ALA A 26 -9.49 -20.68 -3.43
CA ALA A 26 -8.75 -21.60 -4.29
C ALA A 26 -7.25 -21.57 -3.89
N PRO A 27 -6.52 -22.69 -3.99
CA PRO A 27 -5.11 -22.71 -3.63
C PRO A 27 -4.36 -21.79 -4.60
N ALA A 28 -4.11 -20.55 -4.16
CA ALA A 28 -3.13 -19.68 -4.80
C ALA A 28 -1.84 -20.50 -4.97
N SER A 29 -1.24 -20.46 -6.15
CA SER A 29 0.05 -21.11 -6.37
C SER A 29 0.99 -20.62 -5.27
N ASN A 30 1.53 -21.53 -4.46
CA ASN A 30 2.41 -21.21 -3.34
C ASN A 30 3.76 -20.59 -3.78
N GLU A 31 3.92 -20.29 -5.07
CA GLU A 31 5.13 -19.71 -5.64
C GLU A 31 4.96 -18.22 -5.83
N ALA A 32 5.89 -17.47 -5.25
CA ALA A 32 6.02 -16.04 -5.49
C ALA A 32 6.24 -15.76 -6.99
N PRO A 33 5.58 -14.73 -7.57
CA PRO A 33 5.76 -14.43 -8.98
C PRO A 33 7.21 -14.05 -9.26
N SER A 34 7.73 -14.56 -10.37
CA SER A 34 8.98 -14.09 -10.93
C SER A 34 8.85 -12.65 -11.43
N LEU A 35 9.98 -11.95 -11.61
CA LEU A 35 9.95 -10.60 -12.16
C LEU A 35 9.28 -10.52 -13.55
N PRO A 36 9.53 -11.44 -14.51
CA PRO A 36 8.80 -11.43 -15.77
C PRO A 36 7.28 -11.58 -15.62
N GLU A 37 6.81 -12.48 -14.75
CA GLU A 37 5.38 -12.68 -14.50
C GLU A 37 4.76 -11.43 -13.88
N ALA A 38 5.37 -10.86 -12.84
CA ALA A 38 4.90 -9.63 -12.21
C ALA A 38 4.85 -8.43 -13.20
N VAL A 39 5.82 -8.34 -14.12
CA VAL A 39 5.81 -7.33 -15.18
C VAL A 39 4.65 -7.56 -16.13
N GLU A 40 4.41 -8.80 -16.55
CA GLU A 40 3.34 -9.12 -17.49
C GLU A 40 1.96 -8.86 -16.90
N THR A 41 1.72 -9.30 -15.66
CA THR A 41 0.51 -8.97 -14.91
C THR A 41 0.25 -7.47 -14.85
N LEU A 42 1.28 -6.65 -14.66
CA LEU A 42 1.13 -5.20 -14.63
C LEU A 42 0.90 -4.58 -16.01
N ARG A 43 1.43 -5.19 -17.09
CA ARG A 43 1.15 -4.76 -18.47
C ARG A 43 -0.31 -5.02 -18.85
N GLU A 44 -0.86 -6.18 -18.50
CA GLU A 44 -2.27 -6.49 -18.73
C GLU A 44 -3.18 -5.41 -18.12
N GLN A 45 -2.87 -4.98 -16.89
CA GLN A 45 -3.59 -3.86 -16.26
C GLN A 45 -3.40 -2.54 -17.02
N VAL A 46 -2.19 -2.23 -17.53
CA VAL A 46 -1.97 -1.04 -18.36
C VAL A 46 -2.76 -1.10 -19.66
N ASP A 47 -2.85 -2.26 -20.30
CA ASP A 47 -3.58 -2.46 -21.54
C ASP A 47 -5.09 -2.32 -21.33
N LYS A 48 -5.64 -2.87 -20.25
CA LYS A 48 -7.00 -2.58 -19.78
C LYS A 48 -7.22 -1.07 -19.64
N LEU A 49 -6.31 -0.38 -18.96
CA LEU A 49 -6.42 1.07 -18.75
C LEU A 49 -6.29 1.88 -20.04
N ASN A 50 -5.56 1.38 -21.04
CA ASN A 50 -5.47 1.97 -22.39
C ASN A 50 -6.77 1.76 -23.17
N ALA A 51 -7.44 0.62 -23.01
CA ALA A 51 -8.71 0.33 -23.67
C ALA A 51 -9.89 1.13 -23.07
N GLN A 52 -9.76 1.64 -21.84
CA GLN A 52 -10.81 2.43 -21.20
C GLN A 52 -10.99 3.79 -21.88
N ASN A 53 -12.19 4.03 -22.43
CA ASN A 53 -12.62 5.36 -22.81
C ASN A 53 -12.94 6.17 -21.55
N THR A 54 -12.06 7.11 -21.16
CA THR A 54 -12.19 7.80 -19.88
C THR A 54 -12.37 9.30 -20.02
N ARG A 55 -13.32 9.84 -19.26
CA ARG A 55 -13.50 11.27 -19.11
C ARG A 55 -12.53 11.82 -18.06
N SER A 56 -11.92 12.96 -18.36
CA SER A 56 -11.15 13.75 -17.40
C SER A 56 -12.07 14.76 -16.69
N CYS A 57 -11.87 14.93 -15.37
CA CYS A 57 -12.55 15.93 -14.54
C CYS A 57 -11.54 16.85 -13.83
N PRO A 58 -10.80 17.73 -14.54
CA PRO A 58 -9.73 18.52 -13.93
C PRO A 58 -10.19 19.47 -12.81
N ALA A 59 -11.46 19.92 -12.85
CA ALA A 59 -12.03 20.76 -11.80
C ALA A 59 -12.12 20.04 -10.45
N ASP A 60 -12.41 18.73 -10.47
CA ASP A 60 -12.45 17.91 -9.26
C ASP A 60 -11.07 17.71 -8.66
N TYR A 61 -10.06 17.51 -9.51
CA TYR A 61 -8.67 17.27 -9.08
C TYR A 61 -7.98 18.52 -8.54
N ARG A 62 -8.36 19.72 -8.98
CA ARG A 62 -7.79 20.97 -8.45
C ARG A 62 -7.99 21.12 -6.93
N ARG A 63 -9.02 20.47 -6.36
CA ARG A 63 -9.26 20.44 -4.92
C ARG A 63 -8.43 19.37 -4.19
N GLN A 64 -8.09 18.28 -4.88
CA GLN A 64 -7.44 17.11 -4.30
C GLN A 64 -5.92 17.11 -4.48
N LEU A 65 -5.39 17.62 -5.59
CA LEU A 65 -3.96 17.62 -5.86
C LEU A 65 -3.48 19.03 -6.20
N PRO A 66 -2.23 19.37 -5.87
CA PRO A 66 -1.67 20.66 -6.25
C PRO A 66 -1.74 20.83 -7.77
N SER A 67 -2.44 21.87 -8.23
CA SER A 67 -2.52 22.22 -9.64
C SER A 67 -1.28 22.98 -10.14
N SER A 68 -0.43 23.42 -9.21
CA SER A 68 0.81 24.14 -9.45
C SER A 68 1.95 23.51 -8.68
N GLY A 69 3.10 23.36 -9.32
CA GLY A 69 4.30 22.76 -8.73
C GLY A 69 4.43 21.25 -8.96
N PRO A 70 5.56 20.65 -8.55
CA PRO A 70 5.81 19.22 -8.74
C PRO A 70 4.86 18.37 -7.91
N LEU A 71 4.30 17.32 -8.53
CA LEU A 71 3.52 16.29 -7.84
C LEU A 71 4.46 15.19 -7.35
N ARG A 72 4.48 14.93 -6.03
CA ARG A 72 5.28 13.87 -5.42
C ARG A 72 4.39 12.72 -4.95
N ILE A 73 4.68 11.53 -5.48
CA ILE A 73 4.00 10.28 -5.18
C ILE A 73 5.01 9.31 -4.58
N SER A 74 4.67 8.68 -3.47
CA SER A 74 5.54 7.68 -2.84
C SER A 74 4.78 6.37 -2.64
N ILE A 75 5.30 5.29 -3.20
CA ILE A 75 4.72 3.95 -3.17
C ILE A 75 5.61 3.07 -2.32
N PHE A 76 5.02 2.44 -1.32
CA PHE A 76 5.70 1.60 -0.34
C PHE A 76 5.18 0.18 -0.48
N TYR A 77 6.09 -0.74 -0.73
CA TYR A 77 5.82 -2.16 -0.60
C TYR A 77 6.25 -2.60 0.79
N GLY A 78 5.26 -2.93 1.62
CA GLY A 78 5.44 -3.56 2.92
C GLY A 78 6.02 -4.96 2.77
N TYR A 79 6.54 -5.51 3.86
CA TYR A 79 7.13 -6.85 3.85
C TYR A 79 6.03 -7.89 3.62
N GLU A 80 5.86 -8.28 2.36
CA GLU A 80 4.94 -9.34 1.95
C GLU A 80 5.69 -10.65 1.86
N ASN A 81 5.18 -11.66 2.57
CA ASN A 81 5.78 -12.98 2.60
C ASN A 81 4.73 -14.09 2.49
N PHE A 82 5.01 -15.05 1.61
CA PHE A 82 4.22 -16.25 1.35
C PHE A 82 5.22 -17.39 1.45
N GLY A 83 5.03 -18.24 2.45
CA GLY A 83 6.05 -19.21 2.85
C GLY A 83 7.36 -18.53 3.29
N ASP A 84 8.46 -18.92 2.65
CA ASP A 84 9.83 -18.48 2.94
C ASP A 84 10.35 -17.37 2.01
N ARG A 85 9.51 -16.88 1.09
CA ARG A 85 9.89 -15.86 0.10
C ARG A 85 9.27 -14.50 0.43
N THR A 86 10.00 -13.45 0.06
CA THR A 86 9.57 -12.05 0.14
C THR A 86 9.60 -11.46 -1.28
N PHE A 87 8.55 -10.75 -1.68
CA PHE A 87 8.36 -10.34 -3.09
C PHE A 87 8.09 -8.85 -3.30
N ASP A 88 8.04 -8.07 -2.23
CA ASP A 88 7.94 -6.59 -2.28
C ASP A 88 9.01 -5.94 -3.18
N LEU A 89 10.24 -6.47 -3.21
CA LEU A 89 11.28 -6.01 -4.14
C LEU A 89 10.98 -6.39 -5.60
N VAL A 90 10.46 -7.59 -5.85
CA VAL A 90 10.06 -8.03 -7.20
C VAL A 90 8.93 -7.14 -7.71
N ASN A 91 7.90 -6.91 -6.88
CA ASN A 91 6.77 -6.05 -7.21
C ASN A 91 7.20 -4.61 -7.45
N SER A 92 8.10 -4.06 -6.61
CA SER A 92 8.67 -2.73 -6.83
C SER A 92 9.47 -2.64 -8.13
N GLN A 93 10.26 -3.67 -8.47
CA GLN A 93 11.02 -3.71 -9.72
C GLN A 93 10.11 -3.84 -10.95
N ALA A 94 9.06 -4.66 -10.86
CA ALA A 94 8.06 -4.83 -11.90
C ALA A 94 7.33 -3.51 -12.18
N MET A 95 6.84 -2.84 -11.12
CA MET A 95 6.25 -1.51 -11.20
C MET A 95 7.20 -0.51 -11.85
N ALA A 96 8.45 -0.41 -11.39
CA ALA A 96 9.43 0.48 -12.02
C ALA A 96 9.63 0.19 -13.52
N ARG A 97 9.62 -1.08 -13.93
CA ARG A 97 9.78 -1.47 -15.33
C ARG A 97 8.58 -1.03 -16.17
N VAL A 98 7.35 -1.36 -15.74
CA VAL A 98 6.13 -0.97 -16.46
C VAL A 98 5.96 0.54 -16.55
N LEU A 99 6.29 1.29 -15.49
CA LEU A 99 6.23 2.76 -15.51
C LEU A 99 7.23 3.39 -16.51
N GLN A 100 8.33 2.71 -16.87
CA GLN A 100 9.29 3.19 -17.85
C GLN A 100 8.89 2.91 -19.31
N GLU A 101 8.03 1.93 -19.54
CA GLU A 101 7.60 1.52 -20.88
C GLU A 101 6.79 2.64 -21.55
N LYS A 102 6.54 2.55 -22.87
CA LYS A 102 5.64 3.50 -23.54
C LYS A 102 4.21 2.96 -23.47
N CYS A 103 3.25 3.80 -23.12
CA CYS A 103 1.84 3.40 -23.23
C CYS A 103 1.46 3.34 -24.71
N GLN A 104 0.64 2.34 -25.08
CA GLN A 104 0.09 2.22 -26.43
C GLN A 104 -1.21 3.03 -26.62
N GLY A 105 -1.74 3.61 -25.55
CA GLY A 105 -3.00 4.34 -25.55
C GLY A 105 -3.01 5.54 -24.59
N PRO A 106 -4.20 5.95 -24.11
CA PRO A 106 -4.38 7.18 -23.35
C PRO A 106 -3.89 7.10 -21.89
N ALA A 107 -3.46 5.93 -21.40
CA ALA A 107 -3.01 5.79 -20.03
C ALA A 107 -1.83 6.74 -19.74
N GLN A 108 -1.82 7.30 -18.54
CA GLN A 108 -0.83 8.28 -18.09
C GLN A 108 0.17 7.69 -17.11
N VAL A 109 0.34 6.36 -17.05
CA VAL A 109 1.25 5.70 -16.10
C VAL A 109 2.61 5.35 -16.68
N CYS A 110 2.77 5.24 -18.00
CA CYS A 110 4.04 4.88 -18.62
C CYS A 110 4.89 6.10 -19.03
N GLY A 111 6.11 5.88 -19.50
CA GLY A 111 7.02 6.88 -20.04
C GLY A 111 7.84 7.63 -18.99
N PHE A 112 7.92 7.11 -17.77
CA PHE A 112 8.80 7.64 -16.74
C PHE A 112 10.28 7.31 -17.04
N LYS A 113 11.19 8.12 -16.51
CA LYS A 113 12.64 7.86 -16.53
C LYS A 113 13.14 7.65 -15.11
N ILE A 114 14.02 6.68 -14.90
CA ILE A 114 14.74 6.55 -13.62
C ILE A 114 15.67 7.76 -13.47
N SER A 115 15.53 8.50 -12.37
CA SER A 115 16.38 9.62 -12.01
C SER A 115 17.36 9.28 -10.89
N ARG A 116 16.99 8.34 -10.01
CA ARG A 116 17.84 7.83 -8.94
C ARG A 116 17.46 6.39 -8.62
N LYS A 117 18.46 5.54 -8.32
CA LYS A 117 18.25 4.17 -7.85
C LYS A 117 19.23 3.85 -6.73
N THR A 118 18.72 3.24 -5.67
CA THR A 118 19.50 2.72 -4.53
C THR A 118 19.05 1.28 -4.26
N ALA A 119 19.58 0.65 -3.20
CA ALA A 119 19.20 -0.71 -2.82
C ALA A 119 17.71 -0.85 -2.45
N THR A 120 17.11 0.19 -1.87
CA THR A 120 15.73 0.14 -1.33
C THR A 120 14.79 1.17 -1.95
N GLN A 121 15.28 2.02 -2.85
CA GLN A 121 14.50 3.08 -3.49
C GLN A 121 14.79 3.19 -4.98
N THR A 122 13.72 3.25 -5.79
CA THR A 122 13.78 3.70 -7.19
C THR A 122 12.96 4.97 -7.36
N GLN A 123 13.59 6.05 -7.83
CA GLN A 123 12.94 7.31 -8.14
C GLN A 123 12.76 7.46 -9.64
N LEU A 124 11.53 7.74 -10.05
CA LEU A 124 11.14 7.95 -11.44
C LEU A 124 10.57 9.35 -11.64
N THR A 125 10.82 9.96 -12.79
CA THR A 125 10.32 11.29 -13.14
C THR A 125 9.74 11.35 -14.54
N LYS A 126 8.70 12.18 -14.71
CA LYS A 126 8.18 12.60 -16.03
C LYS A 126 7.40 13.90 -15.91
N THR A 127 6.97 14.43 -17.06
CA THR A 127 6.02 15.54 -17.12
C THR A 127 4.67 15.04 -17.64
N VAL A 128 3.58 15.36 -16.94
CA VAL A 128 2.20 15.04 -17.34
C VAL A 128 1.41 16.34 -17.44
N GLY A 129 0.90 16.67 -18.64
CA GLY A 129 0.12 17.90 -18.84
C GLY A 129 0.83 19.18 -18.38
N GLY A 130 2.17 19.25 -18.56
CA GLY A 130 3.01 20.37 -18.12
C GLY A 130 3.44 20.33 -16.64
N GLN A 131 2.93 19.40 -15.84
CA GLN A 131 3.29 19.23 -14.43
C GLN A 131 4.42 18.21 -14.27
N ALA A 132 5.47 18.56 -13.54
CA ALA A 132 6.52 17.61 -13.15
C ALA A 132 5.96 16.60 -12.13
N VAL A 133 6.20 15.31 -12.35
CA VAL A 133 5.77 14.21 -11.49
C VAL A 133 6.99 13.42 -11.05
N THR A 134 7.13 13.19 -9.75
CA THR A 134 8.13 12.31 -9.16
C THR A 134 7.43 11.15 -8.46
N ILE A 135 7.82 9.93 -8.82
CA ILE A 135 7.40 8.69 -8.14
C ILE A 135 8.60 8.12 -7.40
N ASN A 136 8.46 7.89 -6.10
CA ASN A 136 9.43 7.12 -5.32
C ASN A 136 8.83 5.74 -5.02
N LEU A 137 9.49 4.68 -5.45
CA LEU A 137 9.16 3.30 -5.09
C LEU A 137 10.11 2.84 -4.00
N TYR A 138 9.56 2.32 -2.90
CA TYR A 138 10.33 1.80 -1.77
C TYR A 138 9.99 0.32 -1.55
N ALA A 139 11.02 -0.50 -1.40
CA ALA A 139 10.90 -1.92 -1.05
C ALA A 139 11.73 -2.23 0.19
N SER A 140 11.17 -3.07 1.06
CA SER A 140 11.75 -3.38 2.37
C SER A 140 12.65 -4.62 2.36
N SER A 141 12.52 -5.53 1.39
CA SER A 141 13.29 -6.78 1.37
C SER A 141 14.74 -6.68 0.88
N LEU A 142 15.49 -7.71 1.25
CA LEU A 142 16.79 -8.03 0.67
C LEU A 142 16.68 -8.43 -0.80
N THR A 143 17.74 -8.20 -1.56
CA THR A 143 17.82 -8.71 -2.93
C THR A 143 17.90 -10.24 -2.92
N SER A 144 17.48 -10.90 -3.99
CA SER A 144 17.67 -12.35 -4.14
C SER A 144 19.13 -12.77 -3.99
N PHE A 145 20.06 -11.94 -4.49
CA PHE A 145 21.50 -12.13 -4.32
C PHE A 145 21.93 -12.04 -2.85
N ASP A 146 21.54 -10.99 -2.13
CA ASP A 146 21.84 -10.83 -0.69
C ASP A 146 21.28 -12.03 0.09
N ASN A 147 20.06 -12.42 -0.24
CA ASN A 147 19.33 -13.50 0.42
C ASN A 147 20.00 -14.88 0.29
N GLN A 148 20.74 -15.10 -0.80
CA GLN A 148 21.44 -16.38 -1.07
C GLN A 148 22.89 -16.39 -0.56
N ASN A 149 23.53 -15.22 -0.42
CA ASN A 149 24.96 -15.12 -0.11
C ASN A 149 25.26 -14.69 1.33
N MET A 150 24.24 -14.38 2.13
CA MET A 150 24.37 -14.05 3.55
C MET A 150 24.14 -15.29 4.42
N ASN A 151 24.85 -15.39 5.54
CA ASN A 151 24.47 -16.33 6.59
C ASN A 151 23.14 -15.91 7.25
N PRO A 152 22.45 -16.84 7.94
CA PRO A 152 21.12 -16.56 8.50
C PRO A 152 21.04 -15.36 9.46
N ASP A 153 22.07 -15.14 10.28
CA ASP A 153 22.08 -14.05 11.28
C ASP A 153 22.26 -12.69 10.61
N ASP A 154 23.21 -12.57 9.68
CA ASP A 154 23.43 -11.34 8.90
C ASP A 154 22.20 -10.99 8.07
N LYS A 155 21.58 -12.00 7.44
CA LYS A 155 20.33 -11.85 6.70
C LYS A 155 19.22 -11.29 7.59
N PHE A 156 19.05 -11.85 8.79
CA PHE A 156 18.03 -11.37 9.74
C PHE A 156 18.27 -9.90 10.13
N TRP A 157 19.49 -9.54 10.51
CA TRP A 157 19.82 -8.18 10.95
C TRP A 157 19.73 -7.16 9.83
N GLU A 158 20.23 -7.49 8.63
CA GLU A 158 20.18 -6.60 7.48
C GLU A 158 18.74 -6.40 6.99
N GLN A 159 17.92 -7.46 6.98
CA GLN A 159 16.49 -7.35 6.69
C GLN A 159 15.80 -6.43 7.70
N ARG A 160 16.02 -6.65 9.01
CA ARG A 160 15.44 -5.82 10.07
C ARG A 160 15.83 -4.35 9.93
N LYS A 161 17.10 -4.08 9.63
CA LYS A 161 17.63 -2.73 9.40
C LYS A 161 16.94 -2.06 8.20
N ARG A 162 16.80 -2.76 7.07
CA ARG A 162 16.09 -2.24 5.89
C ARG A 162 14.62 -1.98 6.17
N SER A 163 13.94 -2.92 6.81
CA SER A 163 12.55 -2.79 7.27
C SER A 163 12.34 -1.54 8.12
N GLN A 164 13.22 -1.30 9.10
CA GLN A 164 13.17 -0.10 9.95
C GLN A 164 13.44 1.18 9.18
N ALA A 165 14.41 1.18 8.25
CA ALA A 165 14.72 2.34 7.42
C ALA A 165 13.53 2.71 6.51
N ILE A 166 12.91 1.73 5.85
CA ILE A 166 11.74 1.97 5.00
C ILE A 166 10.54 2.41 5.81
N LYS A 167 10.31 1.82 6.99
CA LYS A 167 9.27 2.27 7.92
C LYS A 167 9.46 3.73 8.33
N ALA A 168 10.69 4.14 8.64
CA ALA A 168 10.98 5.54 8.96
C ALA A 168 10.73 6.46 7.75
N HIS A 169 11.13 6.06 6.55
CA HIS A 169 10.82 6.79 5.32
C HIS A 169 9.33 6.89 5.06
N PHE A 170 8.54 5.84 5.32
CA PHE A 170 7.10 5.88 5.19
C PHE A 170 6.48 7.00 6.03
N TYR A 171 6.89 7.13 7.29
CA TYR A 171 6.41 8.20 8.17
C TYR A 171 6.82 9.60 7.70
N GLN A 172 8.01 9.72 7.10
CA GLN A 172 8.45 10.98 6.50
C GLN A 172 7.64 11.34 5.25
N GLU A 173 7.39 10.39 4.36
CA GLU A 173 6.64 10.61 3.13
C GLU A 173 5.15 10.92 3.39
N LEU A 174 4.56 10.40 4.47
CA LEU A 174 3.22 10.80 4.92
C LEU A 174 3.10 12.31 5.23
N GLN A 175 4.21 13.01 5.46
CA GLN A 175 4.24 14.46 5.68
C GLN A 175 4.71 15.22 4.43
N ALA A 176 5.63 14.63 3.67
CA ALA A 176 6.36 15.29 2.60
C ALA A 176 5.78 15.08 1.18
N SER A 177 5.02 14.01 0.95
CA SER A 177 4.42 13.69 -0.36
C SER A 177 2.99 14.16 -0.47
N ASP A 178 2.55 14.42 -1.70
CA ASP A 178 1.15 14.74 -1.99
C ASP A 178 0.28 13.48 -1.99
N VAL A 179 0.87 12.36 -2.43
CA VAL A 179 0.23 11.06 -2.53
C VAL A 179 1.13 9.99 -1.93
N VAL A 180 0.58 9.14 -1.06
CA VAL A 180 1.27 7.96 -0.54
C VAL A 180 0.42 6.72 -0.80
N PHE A 181 1.03 5.68 -1.36
CA PHE A 181 0.44 4.37 -1.53
C PHE A 181 1.22 3.35 -0.71
N TYR A 182 0.52 2.49 0.01
CA TYR A 182 1.07 1.36 0.74
C TYR A 182 0.41 0.08 0.24
N GLY A 183 1.19 -0.85 -0.31
CA GLY A 183 0.80 -2.23 -0.60
C GLY A 183 1.52 -3.15 0.37
N GLY A 184 0.81 -4.03 1.05
CA GLY A 184 1.43 -4.91 2.05
C GLY A 184 0.49 -5.44 3.10
N HIS A 185 1.04 -6.23 4.03
CA HIS A 185 0.27 -6.78 5.13
C HIS A 185 -0.11 -5.71 6.17
N SER A 186 -1.41 -5.60 6.42
CA SER A 186 -1.98 -4.73 7.46
C SER A 186 -2.84 -5.52 8.44
N ARG A 187 -2.23 -6.56 9.03
CA ARG A 187 -2.92 -7.66 9.73
C ARG A 187 -3.81 -7.15 10.86
N LEU A 188 -5.10 -7.49 10.78
CA LEU A 188 -6.15 -7.18 11.75
C LEU A 188 -6.28 -5.69 12.11
N GLY A 189 -5.80 -4.76 11.30
CA GLY A 189 -5.85 -3.35 11.68
C GLY A 189 -4.74 -2.92 12.64
N GLY A 190 -3.66 -3.71 12.78
CA GLY A 190 -2.48 -3.33 13.59
C GLY A 190 -1.70 -2.15 12.99
N GLY A 191 -1.76 -2.00 11.66
CA GLY A 191 -1.16 -0.91 10.90
C GLY A 191 -0.25 -1.45 9.79
N PRO A 192 0.24 -0.57 8.89
CA PRO A 192 1.22 -0.93 7.86
C PRO A 192 2.45 -1.62 8.47
N SER A 193 2.76 -2.84 8.01
CA SER A 193 3.95 -3.60 8.42
C SER A 193 5.05 -3.53 7.37
N PHE A 194 6.28 -3.45 7.84
CA PHE A 194 7.50 -3.50 7.01
C PHE A 194 8.42 -4.65 7.43
N GLU A 195 7.95 -5.53 8.31
CA GLU A 195 8.69 -6.67 8.82
C GLU A 195 7.75 -7.88 8.93
N GLY A 196 8.34 -9.09 8.90
CA GLY A 196 7.60 -10.31 9.21
C GLY A 196 7.08 -10.27 10.65
N GLN A 197 5.84 -10.71 10.85
CA GLN A 197 5.20 -10.72 12.16
C GLN A 197 4.81 -12.14 12.57
N THR A 198 5.16 -12.51 13.80
CA THR A 198 4.63 -13.72 14.46
C THR A 198 3.17 -13.52 14.86
N LEU A 199 2.43 -14.61 15.10
CA LEU A 199 1.05 -14.55 15.58
C LEU A 199 0.90 -13.74 16.87
N ALA A 200 1.85 -13.88 17.81
CA ALA A 200 1.87 -13.12 19.05
C ALA A 200 2.03 -11.60 18.78
N GLN A 201 2.94 -11.23 17.86
CA GLN A 201 3.13 -9.83 17.47
C GLN A 201 1.87 -9.25 16.80
N ILE A 202 1.19 -10.03 15.96
CA ILE A 202 -0.07 -9.60 15.33
C ILE A 202 -1.14 -9.32 16.38
N GLY A 203 -1.34 -10.23 17.33
CA GLY A 203 -2.31 -10.04 18.42
C GLY A 203 -1.96 -8.83 19.31
N PHE A 204 -0.69 -8.66 19.64
CA PHE A 204 -0.21 -7.51 20.41
C PHE A 204 -0.41 -6.19 19.66
N ASN A 205 -0.02 -6.12 18.39
CA ASN A 205 -0.21 -4.93 17.55
C ASN A 205 -1.68 -4.61 17.32
N TYR A 206 -2.55 -5.62 17.21
CA TYR A 206 -3.99 -5.41 17.13
C TYR A 206 -4.54 -4.72 18.38
N LEU A 207 -4.16 -5.20 19.57
CA LEU A 207 -4.65 -4.71 20.85
C LEU A 207 -4.14 -3.30 21.17
N PHE A 208 -2.85 -3.04 20.93
CA PHE A 208 -2.20 -1.79 21.33
C PHE A 208 -2.04 -0.77 20.19
N LYS A 209 -2.40 -1.15 18.96
CA LYS A 209 -2.30 -0.31 17.75
C LYS A 209 -0.92 0.32 17.54
N LEU A 210 0.16 -0.35 17.99
CA LEU A 210 1.49 0.26 18.03
C LEU A 210 2.03 0.67 16.66
N PRO A 211 1.86 -0.12 15.57
CA PRO A 211 2.27 0.32 14.24
C PRO A 211 1.40 1.46 13.68
N LEU A 212 0.12 1.53 14.06
CA LEU A 212 -0.82 2.53 13.56
C LEU A 212 -0.64 3.91 14.21
N ARG A 213 -0.32 3.99 15.51
CA ARG A 213 -0.14 5.28 16.21
C ARG A 213 0.83 6.25 15.52
N PRO A 214 2.09 5.88 15.19
CA PRO A 214 3.02 6.79 14.51
C PRO A 214 2.54 7.16 13.09
N VAL A 215 1.74 6.31 12.44
CA VAL A 215 1.12 6.61 11.15
C VAL A 215 0.05 7.70 11.31
N LEU A 216 -0.82 7.56 12.30
CA LEU A 216 -1.85 8.58 12.59
C LEU A 216 -1.21 9.91 13.02
N GLU A 217 -0.15 9.86 13.83
CA GLU A 217 0.64 11.04 14.18
C GLU A 217 1.19 11.73 12.93
N ALA A 218 1.85 10.99 12.03
CA ALA A 218 2.38 11.54 10.77
C ALA A 218 1.29 12.11 9.85
N VAL A 219 0.13 11.46 9.76
CA VAL A 219 -1.02 11.95 8.96
C VAL A 219 -1.66 13.21 9.58
N SER A 220 -1.70 13.29 10.91
CA SER A 220 -2.26 14.44 11.63
C SER A 220 -1.33 15.66 11.66
N ALA A 221 -0.04 15.47 11.39
CA ALA A 221 0.97 16.51 11.45
C ALA A 221 0.62 17.69 10.53
N ARG A 222 0.86 18.92 11.01
CA ARG A 222 0.60 20.16 10.26
C ARG A 222 1.86 21.04 10.21
N PRO A 223 2.15 21.70 9.08
CA PRO A 223 1.48 21.55 7.78
C PRO A 223 1.77 20.17 7.15
N THR A 224 0.81 19.61 6.41
CA THR A 224 1.01 18.38 5.62
C THR A 224 0.71 18.65 4.15
N LYS A 225 1.51 18.03 3.27
CA LYS A 225 1.25 17.99 1.83
C LYS A 225 0.32 16.86 1.43
N LEU A 226 0.16 15.85 2.28
CA LEU A 226 -0.59 14.64 1.96
C LEU A 226 -2.06 14.95 1.68
N LYS A 227 -2.50 14.57 0.48
CA LYS A 227 -3.89 14.71 0.01
C LYS A 227 -4.56 13.38 -0.29
N VAL A 228 -3.79 12.38 -0.70
CA VAL A 228 -4.30 11.04 -1.00
C VAL A 228 -3.44 9.99 -0.29
N LEU A 229 -4.09 9.10 0.44
CA LEU A 229 -3.47 7.90 1.01
C LEU A 229 -4.17 6.65 0.48
N GLY A 230 -3.42 5.78 -0.20
CA GLY A 230 -3.89 4.47 -0.66
C GLY A 230 -3.35 3.34 0.23
N LEU A 231 -4.23 2.45 0.68
CA LEU A 231 -3.95 1.29 1.50
C LEU A 231 -4.43 0.03 0.78
N PHE A 232 -3.55 -0.54 -0.04
CA PHE A 232 -3.76 -1.76 -0.81
C PHE A 232 -3.39 -2.97 0.06
N SER A 233 -4.23 -3.22 1.07
CA SER A 233 -4.08 -4.29 2.05
C SER A 233 -5.44 -4.80 2.49
N CYS A 234 -5.61 -6.11 2.72
CA CYS A 234 -6.90 -6.73 3.06
C CYS A 234 -7.75 -5.94 4.09
N SER A 235 -9.01 -5.70 3.72
CA SER A 235 -10.03 -5.01 4.51
C SER A 235 -9.57 -3.68 5.13
N SER A 236 -8.72 -2.90 4.44
CA SER A 236 -8.15 -1.67 5.01
C SER A 236 -9.23 -0.63 5.38
N ASN A 237 -10.36 -0.62 4.66
CA ASN A 237 -11.49 0.25 4.93
C ASN A 237 -12.04 0.04 6.35
N LYS A 238 -12.34 -1.23 6.68
CA LYS A 238 -12.88 -1.66 7.99
C LYS A 238 -11.98 -1.21 9.15
N TYR A 239 -10.67 -1.29 8.96
CA TYR A 239 -9.73 -1.05 10.05
C TYR A 239 -9.27 0.39 10.20
N TYR A 240 -9.24 1.16 9.11
CA TYR A 240 -8.48 2.39 9.09
C TYR A 240 -9.25 3.64 8.69
N ARG A 241 -10.38 3.53 7.99
CA ARG A 241 -11.12 4.69 7.47
C ARG A 241 -11.39 5.73 8.55
N THR A 242 -12.06 5.33 9.63
CA THR A 242 -12.48 6.25 10.70
C THR A 242 -11.29 6.93 11.39
N GLU A 243 -10.20 6.19 11.62
CA GLU A 243 -9.01 6.74 12.29
C GLU A 243 -8.27 7.74 11.39
N PHE A 244 -8.13 7.45 10.09
CA PHE A 244 -7.51 8.38 9.14
C PHE A 244 -8.36 9.62 8.87
N GLU A 245 -9.68 9.47 8.72
CA GLU A 245 -10.60 10.60 8.57
C GLU A 245 -10.57 11.51 9.81
N ARG A 246 -10.43 10.93 11.02
CA ARG A 246 -10.26 11.69 12.26
C ARG A 246 -8.91 12.41 12.31
N ALA A 247 -7.82 11.73 11.94
CA ALA A 247 -6.48 12.30 11.95
C ALA A 247 -6.31 13.44 10.93
N ASN A 248 -6.91 13.31 9.74
CA ASN A 248 -6.89 14.34 8.71
C ASN A 248 -8.21 14.37 7.92
N PRO A 249 -9.17 15.24 8.28
CA PRO A 249 -10.49 15.31 7.64
C PRO A 249 -10.47 15.68 6.16
N ASN A 250 -9.38 16.25 5.67
CA ASN A 250 -9.18 16.66 4.27
C ASN A 250 -8.42 15.61 3.45
N LEU A 251 -8.11 14.45 4.02
CA LEU A 251 -7.42 13.37 3.35
C LEU A 251 -8.41 12.53 2.54
N SER A 252 -8.17 12.39 1.23
CA SER A 252 -8.85 11.37 0.42
C SER A 252 -8.18 10.01 0.63
N LEU A 253 -8.98 8.94 0.65
CA LEU A 253 -8.51 7.58 0.92
C LEU A 253 -8.81 6.64 -0.25
N ILE A 254 -7.88 5.75 -0.58
CA ILE A 254 -8.12 4.58 -1.42
C ILE A 254 -7.93 3.35 -0.54
N VAL A 255 -8.98 2.57 -0.29
CA VAL A 255 -8.98 1.47 0.69
C VAL A 255 -9.70 0.26 0.12
N SER A 256 -9.38 -0.94 0.61
CA SER A 256 -10.11 -2.16 0.25
C SER A 256 -11.18 -2.49 1.29
N HIS A 257 -12.34 -2.96 0.83
CA HIS A 257 -13.39 -3.46 1.72
C HIS A 257 -13.28 -4.97 1.99
N ASP A 258 -12.59 -5.71 1.13
CA ASP A 258 -12.38 -7.16 1.25
C ASP A 258 -10.89 -7.57 1.23
N GLU A 259 -10.63 -8.87 1.25
CA GLU A 259 -9.33 -9.47 0.97
C GLU A 259 -8.86 -9.11 -0.44
N ILE A 260 -7.54 -8.98 -0.60
CA ILE A 260 -6.90 -8.68 -1.88
C ILE A 260 -6.06 -9.89 -2.24
N GLU A 261 -6.23 -10.40 -3.46
CA GLU A 261 -5.43 -11.54 -3.93
C GLU A 261 -4.00 -11.11 -4.30
N SER A 262 -3.10 -12.09 -4.43
CA SER A 262 -1.72 -11.83 -4.82
C SER A 262 -1.66 -11.18 -6.22
N GLY A 263 -0.96 -10.05 -6.35
CA GLY A 263 -0.83 -9.30 -7.61
C GLY A 263 -1.94 -8.28 -7.88
N GLU A 264 -3.11 -8.43 -7.26
CA GLU A 264 -4.21 -7.44 -7.37
C GLU A 264 -3.77 -6.08 -6.81
N ALA A 265 -3.08 -6.06 -5.66
CA ALA A 265 -2.64 -4.83 -5.02
C ALA A 265 -1.79 -3.95 -5.95
N GLU A 266 -0.87 -4.55 -6.70
CA GLU A 266 -0.03 -3.86 -7.69
C GLU A 266 -0.86 -3.33 -8.86
N GLN A 267 -1.78 -4.13 -9.40
CA GLN A 267 -2.65 -3.71 -10.50
C GLN A 267 -3.56 -2.54 -10.08
N MET A 268 -4.15 -2.61 -8.89
CA MET A 268 -4.96 -1.55 -8.31
C MET A 268 -4.14 -0.29 -8.04
N THR A 269 -2.86 -0.45 -7.66
CA THR A 269 -1.92 0.67 -7.49
C THR A 269 -1.64 1.36 -8.83
N ILE A 270 -1.43 0.62 -9.93
CA ILE A 270 -1.32 1.19 -11.28
C ILE A 270 -2.63 1.91 -11.67
N GLY A 271 -3.77 1.30 -11.39
CA GLY A 271 -5.10 1.87 -11.59
C GLY A 271 -5.29 3.22 -10.90
N ALA A 272 -4.94 3.27 -9.61
CA ALA A 272 -4.96 4.48 -8.80
C ALA A 272 -4.04 5.54 -9.38
N LEU A 273 -2.79 5.17 -9.70
CA LEU A 273 -1.81 6.08 -10.29
C LEU A 273 -2.32 6.66 -11.61
N ASN A 274 -2.86 5.83 -12.50
CA ASN A 274 -3.41 6.28 -13.77
C ASN A 274 -4.57 7.26 -13.56
N SER A 275 -5.45 6.96 -12.63
CA SER A 275 -6.60 7.81 -12.29
C SER A 275 -6.17 9.20 -11.84
N LEU A 276 -5.17 9.27 -10.96
CA LEU A 276 -4.62 10.53 -10.47
C LEU A 276 -3.93 11.32 -11.59
N LEU A 277 -3.08 10.66 -12.38
CA LEU A 277 -2.29 11.32 -13.43
C LEU A 277 -3.16 11.78 -14.61
N ALA A 278 -4.16 10.99 -15.00
CA ALA A 278 -5.12 11.34 -16.05
C ALA A 278 -6.28 12.22 -15.56
N ARG A 279 -6.34 12.49 -14.24
CA ARG A 279 -7.40 13.29 -13.59
C ARG A 279 -8.79 12.74 -13.90
N LYS A 280 -8.96 11.41 -13.81
CA LYS A 280 -10.19 10.68 -14.18
C LYS A 280 -11.38 11.02 -13.28
N CYS A 281 -12.57 11.18 -13.84
CA CYS A 281 -13.80 11.37 -13.06
C CYS A 281 -14.10 10.15 -12.16
N ALA A 282 -14.96 10.32 -11.14
CA ALA A 282 -15.14 9.30 -10.09
C ALA A 282 -15.53 7.89 -10.60
N PRO A 283 -16.46 7.72 -11.56
CA PRO A 283 -16.75 6.40 -12.14
C PRO A 283 -15.52 5.75 -12.79
N GLU A 284 -14.71 6.54 -13.49
CA GLU A 284 -13.50 6.07 -14.16
C GLU A 284 -12.35 5.80 -13.18
N VAL A 285 -12.32 6.47 -12.03
CA VAL A 285 -11.43 6.07 -10.92
C VAL A 285 -11.82 4.68 -10.44
N LYS A 286 -13.11 4.47 -10.15
CA LYS A 286 -13.61 3.16 -9.70
C LYS A 286 -13.25 2.06 -10.70
N ALA A 287 -13.54 2.25 -11.99
CA ALA A 287 -13.20 1.30 -13.03
C ALA A 287 -11.68 1.05 -13.19
N SER A 288 -10.84 2.02 -12.87
CA SER A 288 -9.38 1.83 -12.91
C SER A 288 -8.87 1.02 -11.72
N LEU A 289 -9.58 1.04 -10.59
CA LEU A 289 -9.21 0.31 -9.37
C LEU A 289 -9.64 -1.16 -9.40
N VAL A 290 -10.26 -1.63 -10.47
CA VAL A 290 -10.59 -3.05 -10.64
C VAL A 290 -9.39 -3.77 -11.26
N SER A 291 -8.94 -4.83 -10.61
CA SER A 291 -7.91 -5.75 -11.11
C SER A 291 -8.32 -6.37 -12.45
N GLU A 292 -7.38 -6.56 -13.37
CA GLU A 292 -7.61 -7.31 -14.60
C GLU A 292 -7.64 -8.81 -14.36
N GLN A 293 -6.88 -9.29 -13.37
CA GLN A 293 -6.88 -10.72 -13.02
C GLN A 293 -8.21 -11.17 -12.42
N VAL A 294 -8.88 -10.27 -11.69
CA VAL A 294 -10.11 -10.60 -10.97
C VAL A 294 -11.17 -9.50 -11.20
N PRO A 295 -11.71 -9.36 -12.42
CA PRO A 295 -12.55 -8.22 -12.81
C PRO A 295 -13.91 -8.19 -12.10
N GLU A 296 -14.38 -9.32 -11.60
CA GLU A 296 -15.63 -9.43 -10.81
C GLU A 296 -15.43 -8.98 -9.34
N HIS A 297 -14.18 -8.79 -8.92
CA HIS A 297 -13.80 -8.48 -7.54
C HIS A 297 -13.51 -6.98 -7.36
N ASP A 298 -14.59 -6.20 -7.33
CA ASP A 298 -14.54 -4.75 -7.06
C ASP A 298 -14.29 -4.50 -5.56
N VAL A 299 -13.04 -4.64 -5.11
CA VAL A 299 -12.68 -4.53 -3.68
C VAL A 299 -12.26 -3.14 -3.21
N MET A 300 -12.01 -2.21 -4.14
CA MET A 300 -11.42 -0.92 -3.81
C MET A 300 -12.45 0.21 -3.78
N GLU A 301 -12.41 1.04 -2.74
CA GLU A 301 -13.21 2.24 -2.58
C GLU A 301 -12.30 3.47 -2.62
N PHE A 302 -12.66 4.47 -3.45
CA PHE A 302 -12.07 5.80 -3.39
C PHE A 302 -12.98 6.76 -2.63
N ILE A 303 -12.58 7.12 -1.41
CA ILE A 303 -13.29 8.04 -0.53
C ILE A 303 -12.72 9.44 -0.72
N ARG A 304 -13.44 10.26 -1.47
CA ARG A 304 -13.07 11.64 -1.80
C ARG A 304 -13.45 12.61 -0.68
N LYS A 305 -12.57 13.57 -0.38
CA LYS A 305 -12.82 14.74 0.48
C LYS A 305 -12.68 16.05 -0.30
#